data_AF-A0A139B181-F1
#
_entry.id   AF-A0A139B181-F1
#
_cell.length_a   1.000
_cell.length_b   1.000
_cell.length_c   1.000
_cell.angle_alpha   90.00
_cell.angle_beta   90.00
_cell.angle_gamma   90.00
#
_symmetry.space_group_name_H-M   'P 1'
#
loop_
_entity.id
_entity.type
_entity.pdbx_description
1 polymer ?
#
loop_
_entity_poly.entity_id
_entity_poly.type
_entity_poly.pdbx_seq_one_letter_code
_entity_poly.pdbx_strand_id
1 'polypeptide(L)'
;MTVSPRTPESWSPEYAAAVARRRAMGLDPSIKTVQDWRRAADASPTFPTPANVKITPTEIPRAPVPQLDESSTASGSLPAEWVEPVDAAPDAPVLLYAHGGWYCIGSPRTHRAITTNMAARGVRVLSLDYRLADENPFPAPLVDAISAFRYVLGQGIPASRIFLGGNSAGGNLTLVTAIYLRDQTTLPQLAGLLPIGPWTDLTCSSPTMHLGDEFEADTIARGPEGTAMVTKAYCPDISKRSHPLVSPLFDDPVPGKPLPPTLALYSTLDRLFGEDAAYALLRNDAGENVSVDVYVEQVHVFQNAPDLPQSQICFDRMSSFITSVSSGPALPAAAAELKVILPDGSVMPADAYGGFRLFRSELAGWTARAGLREKGKGDEKALERYDRAMSGPVGA
;
A
#
# COMPACT_ATOMS: atom_id res chain seq x y z
N MET A 1 -19.05 -32.59 3.05
CA MET A 1 -19.61 -31.73 1.99
C MET A 1 -18.55 -30.69 1.67
N THR A 2 -17.78 -30.90 0.61
CA THR A 2 -16.85 -29.90 0.09
C THR A 2 -17.67 -28.78 -0.51
N VAL A 3 -17.75 -27.64 0.18
CA VAL A 3 -18.29 -26.42 -0.42
C VAL A 3 -17.23 -26.01 -1.45
N SER A 4 -17.41 -26.41 -2.70
CA SER A 4 -16.65 -25.81 -3.80
C SER A 4 -16.88 -24.31 -3.70
N PRO A 5 -15.84 -23.47 -3.58
CA PRO A 5 -16.02 -22.02 -3.51
C PRO A 5 -16.67 -21.62 -4.81
N ARG A 6 -17.98 -21.34 -4.77
CA ARG A 6 -18.71 -20.92 -5.95
C ARG A 6 -18.12 -19.59 -6.34
N THR A 7 -17.57 -19.51 -7.55
CA THR A 7 -17.40 -18.22 -8.23
C THR A 7 -18.71 -17.47 -8.08
N PRO A 8 -18.71 -16.23 -7.55
CA PRO A 8 -19.90 -15.39 -7.57
C PRO A 8 -20.52 -15.44 -8.96
N GLU A 9 -21.83 -15.70 -9.03
CA GLU A 9 -22.55 -15.86 -10.31
C GLU A 9 -22.49 -14.58 -11.18
N SER A 10 -22.16 -13.45 -10.55
CA SER A 10 -21.95 -12.14 -11.13
C SER A 10 -20.58 -11.95 -11.79
N TRP A 11 -19.61 -12.83 -11.57
CA TRP A 11 -18.29 -12.69 -12.17
C TRP A 11 -18.34 -12.90 -13.68
N SER A 12 -17.72 -11.98 -14.43
CA SER A 12 -17.51 -12.18 -15.86
C SER A 12 -16.57 -13.36 -16.11
N PRO A 13 -16.65 -14.03 -17.27
CA PRO A 13 -15.72 -15.10 -17.63
C PRO A 13 -14.25 -14.66 -17.55
N GLU A 14 -13.94 -13.43 -17.96
CA GLU A 14 -12.60 -12.84 -17.91
C GLU A 14 -12.11 -12.69 -16.46
N TYR A 15 -12.99 -12.25 -15.58
CA TYR A 15 -12.67 -12.08 -14.17
C TYR A 15 -12.49 -13.43 -13.46
N ALA A 16 -13.39 -14.39 -13.72
CA ALA A 16 -13.23 -15.77 -13.25
C ALA A 16 -11.90 -16.38 -13.73
N ALA A 17 -11.51 -16.12 -14.98
CA ALA A 17 -10.21 -16.55 -15.52
C ALA A 17 -9.03 -15.85 -14.83
N ALA A 18 -9.11 -14.54 -14.56
CA ALA A 18 -8.06 -13.83 -13.84
C ALA A 18 -7.88 -14.33 -12.40
N VAL A 19 -8.99 -14.60 -11.70
CA VAL A 19 -8.95 -15.22 -10.37
C VAL A 19 -8.39 -16.64 -10.45
N ALA A 20 -8.77 -17.42 -11.46
CA ALA A 20 -8.20 -18.75 -11.68
C ALA A 20 -6.69 -18.70 -11.95
N ARG A 21 -6.22 -17.75 -12.78
CA ARG A 21 -4.78 -17.51 -13.00
C ARG A 21 -4.07 -17.13 -11.70
N ARG A 22 -4.67 -16.24 -10.90
CA ARG A 22 -4.13 -15.86 -9.59
C ARG A 22 -4.03 -17.06 -8.65
N ARG A 23 -5.06 -17.90 -8.59
CA ARG A 23 -5.05 -19.15 -7.82
C ARG A 23 -3.99 -20.13 -8.33
N ALA A 24 -3.79 -20.21 -9.66
CA ALA A 24 -2.77 -21.04 -10.29
C ALA A 24 -1.33 -20.52 -10.09
N MET A 25 -1.16 -19.19 -9.98
CA MET A 25 0.08 -18.56 -9.49
C MET A 25 0.28 -18.74 -7.98
N GLY A 26 -0.70 -19.34 -7.30
CA GLY A 26 -0.65 -19.62 -5.88
C GLY A 26 0.58 -20.45 -5.53
N LEU A 27 1.38 -19.92 -4.62
CA LEU A 27 2.56 -20.55 -4.03
C LEU A 27 2.21 -21.95 -3.52
N ASP A 28 2.84 -23.01 -4.03
CA ASP A 28 2.55 -24.41 -3.69
C ASP A 28 2.31 -24.59 -2.17
N PRO A 29 1.19 -25.18 -1.71
CA PRO A 29 0.91 -25.39 -0.28
C PRO A 29 1.94 -26.26 0.44
N SER A 30 2.82 -26.96 -0.29
CA SER A 30 3.98 -27.64 0.27
C SER A 30 5.10 -26.69 0.72
N ILE A 31 5.07 -25.42 0.29
CA ILE A 31 6.04 -24.39 0.64
C ILE A 31 5.86 -23.92 2.08
N LYS A 32 6.93 -24.00 2.86
CA LYS A 32 6.93 -23.68 4.30
C LYS A 32 7.85 -22.52 4.69
N THR A 33 8.54 -21.89 3.74
CA THR A 33 9.52 -20.84 4.01
C THR A 33 9.30 -19.60 3.15
N VAL A 34 9.71 -18.44 3.66
CA VAL A 34 9.69 -17.16 2.92
C VAL A 34 10.54 -17.25 1.65
N GLN A 35 11.66 -17.97 1.72
CA GLN A 35 12.63 -18.09 0.64
C GLN A 35 12.10 -18.92 -0.53
N ASP A 36 11.33 -19.97 -0.25
CA ASP A 36 10.59 -20.71 -1.26
C ASP A 36 9.51 -19.84 -1.93
N TRP A 37 8.78 -19.04 -1.14
CA TRP A 37 7.81 -18.10 -1.68
C TRP A 37 8.45 -17.08 -2.61
N ARG A 38 9.63 -16.56 -2.23
CA ARG A 38 10.39 -15.62 -3.06
C ARG A 38 10.79 -16.27 -4.40
N ARG A 39 11.35 -17.49 -4.37
CA ARG A 39 11.70 -18.24 -5.59
C ARG A 39 10.51 -18.44 -6.53
N ALA A 40 9.35 -18.80 -6.00
CA ALA A 40 8.15 -19.01 -6.81
C ALA A 40 7.59 -17.70 -7.38
N ALA A 41 7.63 -16.60 -6.61
CA ALA A 41 7.28 -15.27 -7.10
C ALA A 41 8.21 -14.83 -8.23
N ASP A 42 9.52 -15.03 -8.08
CA ASP A 42 10.51 -14.69 -9.11
C ASP A 42 10.36 -15.54 -10.37
N ALA A 43 9.94 -16.80 -10.25
CA ALA A 43 9.66 -17.66 -11.40
C ALA A 43 8.35 -17.32 -12.13
N SER A 44 7.48 -16.49 -11.53
CA SER A 44 6.17 -16.18 -12.10
C SER A 44 6.30 -15.44 -13.44
N PRO A 45 5.48 -15.76 -14.44
CA PRO A 45 5.50 -15.09 -15.73
C PRO A 45 5.07 -13.63 -15.58
N THR A 46 5.69 -12.75 -16.37
CA THR A 46 5.33 -11.32 -16.42
C THR A 46 4.58 -11.01 -17.70
N PHE A 47 3.75 -9.97 -17.66
CA PHE A 47 3.12 -9.44 -18.87
C PHE A 47 4.16 -8.76 -19.78
N PRO A 48 3.97 -8.78 -21.11
CA PRO A 48 4.83 -8.05 -22.04
C PRO A 48 4.84 -6.55 -21.74
N THR A 49 6.02 -5.93 -21.84
CA THR A 49 6.13 -4.47 -21.78
C THR A 49 5.50 -3.84 -23.03
N PRO A 50 4.63 -2.83 -22.92
CA PRO A 50 4.10 -2.09 -24.06
C PRO A 50 5.21 -1.47 -24.91
N ALA A 51 5.03 -1.40 -26.24
CA ALA A 51 6.06 -0.91 -27.17
C ALA A 51 6.45 0.56 -26.95
N ASN A 52 5.55 1.37 -26.38
CA ASN A 52 5.75 2.78 -26.05
C ASN A 52 6.31 3.00 -24.63
N VAL A 53 6.74 1.94 -23.94
CA VAL A 53 7.31 2.00 -22.59
C VAL A 53 8.73 1.48 -22.60
N LYS A 54 9.64 2.25 -21.98
CA LYS A 54 11.04 1.89 -21.77
C LYS A 54 11.26 1.55 -20.30
N ILE A 55 12.04 0.49 -20.05
CA ILE A 55 12.49 0.10 -18.71
C ILE A 55 14.01 0.28 -18.63
N THR A 56 14.49 1.05 -17.66
CA THR A 56 15.92 1.31 -17.45
C THR A 56 16.28 0.99 -15.99
N PRO A 57 17.13 -0.03 -15.73
CA PRO A 57 17.64 -0.28 -14.39
C PRO A 57 18.40 0.93 -13.85
N THR A 58 18.30 1.18 -12.55
CA THR A 58 19.01 2.26 -11.87
C THR A 58 19.39 1.83 -10.45
N GLU A 59 20.39 2.49 -9.90
CA GLU A 59 20.88 2.26 -8.53
C GLU A 59 20.74 3.54 -7.74
N ILE A 60 19.99 3.48 -6.65
CA ILE A 60 19.70 4.60 -5.78
C ILE A 60 20.65 4.52 -4.58
N PRO A 61 21.44 5.56 -4.26
CA PRO A 61 22.25 5.55 -3.05
C PRO A 61 21.34 5.57 -1.82
N ARG A 62 21.53 4.60 -0.91
CA ARG A 62 20.89 4.64 0.41
C ARG A 62 21.51 5.75 1.25
N ALA A 63 20.67 6.46 1.99
CA ALA A 63 21.09 7.51 2.90
C ALA A 63 20.51 7.26 4.29
N PRO A 64 21.28 7.43 5.37
CA PRO A 64 20.78 7.28 6.73
C PRO A 64 19.52 8.12 6.96
N VAL A 65 18.52 7.53 7.61
CA VAL A 65 17.27 8.19 7.95
C VAL A 65 17.23 8.49 9.45
N PRO A 66 17.13 9.77 9.86
CA PRO A 66 17.02 10.13 11.28
C PRO A 66 15.89 9.37 11.98
N GLN A 67 16.08 9.05 13.26
CA GLN A 67 15.07 8.40 14.13
C GLN A 67 14.70 6.96 13.74
N LEU A 68 15.26 6.42 12.65
CA LEU A 68 15.17 4.99 12.33
C LEU A 68 16.47 4.29 12.74
N ASP A 69 16.35 3.27 13.59
CA ASP A 69 17.50 2.47 14.00
C ASP A 69 17.89 1.51 12.88
N GLU A 70 19.00 1.82 12.21
CA GLU A 70 19.53 1.11 11.05
C GLU A 70 20.81 0.33 11.39
N SER A 71 20.96 -0.15 12.64
CA SER A 71 22.20 -0.67 13.26
C SER A 71 23.09 -1.62 12.44
N SER A 72 22.68 -2.08 11.25
CA SER A 72 23.50 -2.86 10.31
C SER A 72 23.35 -2.54 8.80
N THR A 73 22.53 -1.57 8.35
CA THR A 73 22.15 -1.51 6.91
C THR A 73 21.94 -0.13 6.26
N ALA A 74 22.40 0.94 6.90
CA ALA A 74 22.26 2.32 6.41
C ALA A 74 23.01 2.66 5.11
N SER A 75 24.00 1.86 4.75
CA SER A 75 24.88 2.08 3.60
C SER A 75 24.63 1.07 2.48
N GLY A 76 24.89 1.50 1.24
CA GLY A 76 24.74 0.67 0.04
C GLY A 76 23.87 1.33 -1.02
N SER A 77 23.45 0.54 -2.01
CA SER A 77 22.48 0.96 -3.02
C SER A 77 21.15 0.23 -2.87
N LEU A 78 20.12 0.83 -3.45
CA LEU A 78 18.77 0.32 -3.64
C LEU A 78 18.59 0.18 -5.17
N PRO A 79 18.54 -1.04 -5.71
CA PRO A 79 18.18 -1.24 -7.10
C PRO A 79 16.76 -0.74 -7.37
N ALA A 80 16.52 -0.24 -8.57
CA ALA A 80 15.21 0.21 -9.01
C ALA A 80 15.10 0.15 -10.54
N GLU A 81 13.89 0.32 -11.06
CA GLU A 81 13.63 0.45 -12.50
C GLU A 81 12.91 1.77 -12.78
N TRP A 82 13.51 2.60 -13.65
CA TRP A 82 12.75 3.64 -14.34
C TRP A 82 11.87 2.97 -15.40
N VAL A 83 10.56 3.10 -15.27
CA VAL A 83 9.55 2.62 -16.21
C VAL A 83 8.85 3.85 -16.76
N GLU A 84 9.16 4.22 -18.00
CA GLU A 84 8.84 5.53 -18.55
C GLU A 84 8.22 5.42 -19.94
N PRO A 85 7.31 6.33 -20.33
CA PRO A 85 6.95 6.49 -21.73
C PRO A 85 8.19 6.84 -22.55
N VAL A 86 8.30 6.28 -23.76
CA VAL A 86 9.44 6.58 -24.68
C VAL A 86 9.57 8.08 -24.94
N ASP A 87 8.44 8.79 -25.02
CA ASP A 87 8.36 10.24 -25.25
C ASP A 87 7.93 10.99 -23.99
N ALA A 88 8.45 10.61 -22.82
CA ALA A 88 8.11 11.24 -21.55
C ALA A 88 8.37 12.76 -21.59
N ALA A 89 7.35 13.56 -21.23
CA ALA A 89 7.51 15.01 -21.12
C ALA A 89 8.56 15.35 -20.04
N PRO A 90 9.41 16.37 -20.23
CA PRO A 90 10.44 16.76 -19.25
C PRO A 90 9.88 17.08 -17.87
N ASP A 91 8.62 17.53 -17.82
CA ASP A 91 7.90 17.94 -16.63
C ASP A 91 6.87 16.91 -16.14
N ALA A 92 6.86 15.70 -16.73
CA ALA A 92 5.96 14.63 -16.34
C ALA A 92 6.12 14.26 -14.86
N PRO A 93 5.00 14.00 -14.16
CA PRO A 93 5.03 13.62 -12.75
C PRO A 93 5.75 12.28 -12.56
N VAL A 94 6.41 12.16 -11.41
CA VAL A 94 7.12 10.94 -11.00
C VAL A 94 6.29 10.20 -9.96
N LEU A 95 6.02 8.93 -10.22
CA LEU A 95 5.46 7.99 -9.26
C LEU A 95 6.57 7.09 -8.74
N LEU A 96 6.94 7.26 -7.48
CA LEU A 96 7.67 6.22 -6.76
C LEU A 96 6.70 5.05 -6.55
N TYR A 97 7.10 3.83 -6.92
CA TYR A 97 6.24 2.65 -6.79
C TYR A 97 6.87 1.59 -5.89
N ALA A 98 6.22 1.33 -4.75
CA ALA A 98 6.57 0.25 -3.85
C ALA A 98 5.69 -0.97 -4.16
N HIS A 99 6.30 -2.08 -4.56
CA HIS A 99 5.58 -3.30 -4.85
C HIS A 99 5.00 -3.97 -3.59
N GLY A 100 3.96 -4.79 -3.75
CA GLY A 100 3.44 -5.65 -2.68
C GLY A 100 4.19 -6.98 -2.56
N GLY A 101 3.71 -7.84 -1.67
CA GLY A 101 4.34 -9.14 -1.38
C GLY A 101 4.68 -9.37 0.08
N TRP A 102 3.86 -8.83 1.00
CA TRP A 102 4.00 -9.02 2.45
C TRP A 102 5.36 -8.57 3.04
N TYR A 103 6.05 -7.65 2.37
CA TYR A 103 7.46 -7.29 2.61
C TYR A 103 8.48 -8.43 2.41
N CYS A 104 8.03 -9.62 2.01
CA CYS A 104 8.86 -10.83 1.94
C CYS A 104 9.21 -11.25 0.51
N ILE A 105 8.35 -10.91 -0.44
CA ILE A 105 8.46 -11.27 -1.85
C ILE A 105 8.13 -10.06 -2.73
N GLY A 106 8.28 -10.25 -4.04
CA GLY A 106 8.04 -9.22 -5.04
C GLY A 106 9.34 -8.53 -5.47
N SER A 107 9.23 -7.72 -6.51
CA SER A 107 10.32 -6.99 -7.14
C SER A 107 9.73 -6.05 -8.19
N PRO A 108 10.49 -5.08 -8.73
CA PRO A 108 10.07 -4.28 -9.87
C PRO A 108 9.54 -5.14 -11.02
N ARG A 109 10.22 -6.25 -11.33
CA ARG A 109 9.85 -7.20 -12.38
C ARG A 109 8.45 -7.78 -12.18
N THR A 110 8.14 -8.30 -10.99
CA THR A 110 6.85 -8.96 -10.72
C THR A 110 5.66 -8.01 -10.79
N HIS A 111 5.89 -6.70 -10.62
CA HIS A 111 4.86 -5.66 -10.62
C HIS A 111 4.85 -4.79 -11.89
N ARG A 112 5.57 -5.20 -12.95
CA ARG A 112 5.59 -4.49 -14.24
C ARG A 112 4.22 -4.33 -14.87
N ALA A 113 3.27 -5.23 -14.60
CA ALA A 113 1.89 -5.08 -15.06
C ALA A 113 1.28 -3.73 -14.67
N ILE A 114 1.52 -3.29 -13.43
CA ILE A 114 1.02 -2.01 -12.91
C ILE A 114 1.90 -0.85 -13.42
N THR A 115 3.22 -0.94 -13.24
CA THR A 115 4.11 0.18 -13.53
C THR A 115 4.16 0.53 -15.02
N THR A 116 4.12 -0.47 -15.91
CA THR A 116 4.07 -0.23 -17.36
C THR A 116 2.70 0.31 -17.82
N ASN A 117 1.59 -0.06 -17.16
CA ASN A 117 0.28 0.51 -17.46
C ASN A 117 0.19 1.98 -17.06
N MET A 118 0.83 2.37 -15.95
CA MET A 118 0.96 3.76 -15.54
C MET A 118 1.88 4.54 -16.50
N ALA A 119 3.00 3.94 -16.92
CA ALA A 119 3.90 4.54 -17.89
C ALA A 119 3.25 4.73 -19.27
N ALA A 120 2.45 3.77 -19.73
CA ALA A 120 1.67 3.91 -20.95
C ALA A 120 0.66 5.06 -20.91
N ARG A 121 0.32 5.56 -19.72
CA ARG A 121 -0.57 6.71 -19.47
C ARG A 121 0.19 8.02 -19.21
N GLY A 122 1.49 8.08 -19.49
CA GLY A 122 2.28 9.30 -19.40
C GLY A 122 2.97 9.54 -18.06
N VAL A 123 2.88 8.61 -17.10
CA VAL A 123 3.50 8.76 -15.78
C VAL A 123 4.92 8.18 -15.79
N ARG A 124 5.91 8.90 -15.27
CA ARG A 124 7.26 8.36 -15.08
C ARG A 124 7.27 7.56 -13.78
N VAL A 125 7.57 6.26 -13.82
CA VAL A 125 7.52 5.42 -12.61
C VAL A 125 8.94 5.02 -12.20
N LEU A 126 9.29 5.23 -10.94
CA LEU A 126 10.50 4.66 -10.31
C LEU A 126 10.07 3.49 -9.43
N SER A 127 10.18 2.28 -9.97
CA SER A 127 9.79 1.04 -9.30
C SER A 127 10.91 0.55 -8.39
N LEU A 128 10.66 0.47 -7.09
CA LEU A 128 11.70 0.23 -6.07
C LEU A 128 11.89 -1.27 -5.84
N ASP A 129 13.14 -1.74 -5.84
CA ASP A 129 13.52 -3.09 -5.37
C ASP A 129 13.93 -3.02 -3.89
N TYR A 130 13.00 -2.57 -3.05
CA TYR A 130 13.28 -2.32 -1.64
C TYR A 130 13.65 -3.63 -0.92
N ARG A 131 14.52 -3.53 0.08
CA ARG A 131 15.01 -4.70 0.81
C ARG A 131 13.86 -5.47 1.46
N LEU A 132 13.90 -6.79 1.35
CA LEU A 132 12.83 -7.66 1.82
C LEU A 132 13.17 -8.32 3.16
N ALA A 133 12.12 -8.61 3.92
CA ALA A 133 12.14 -9.45 5.09
C ALA A 133 12.18 -10.95 4.69
N ASP A 134 12.72 -11.85 5.51
CA ASP A 134 13.21 -11.66 6.88
C ASP A 134 14.65 -11.14 6.99
N GLU A 135 15.38 -11.02 5.87
CA GLU A 135 16.78 -10.59 5.90
C GLU A 135 16.93 -9.12 6.32
N ASN A 136 15.95 -8.30 5.96
CA ASN A 136 15.92 -6.87 6.26
C ASN A 136 14.55 -6.49 6.83
N PRO A 137 14.28 -6.77 8.12
CA PRO A 137 13.03 -6.41 8.76
C PRO A 137 12.86 -4.88 8.87
N PHE A 138 11.71 -4.44 9.37
CA PHE A 138 11.47 -3.04 9.74
C PHE A 138 12.65 -2.49 10.58
N PRO A 139 13.19 -1.29 10.26
CA PRO A 139 12.66 -0.29 9.32
C PRO A 139 13.26 -0.30 7.90
N ALA A 140 13.97 -1.35 7.47
CA ALA A 140 14.75 -1.32 6.23
C ALA A 140 13.96 -0.91 4.94
N PRO A 141 12.74 -1.42 4.67
CA PRO A 141 11.96 -0.95 3.51
C PRO A 141 11.61 0.54 3.55
N LEU A 142 11.32 1.08 4.74
CA LEU A 142 11.00 2.50 4.95
C LEU A 142 12.19 3.39 4.62
N VAL A 143 13.38 2.97 5.04
CA VAL A 143 14.64 3.65 4.70
C VAL A 143 14.86 3.72 3.20
N ASP A 144 14.55 2.63 2.50
CA ASP A 144 14.70 2.54 1.04
C ASP A 144 13.71 3.47 0.32
N ALA A 145 12.45 3.50 0.75
CA ALA A 145 11.44 4.42 0.19
C ALA A 145 11.84 5.90 0.40
N ILE A 146 12.36 6.26 1.58
CA ILE A 146 12.82 7.61 1.87
C ILE A 146 14.08 7.96 1.07
N SER A 147 15.00 7.00 0.89
CA SER A 147 16.19 7.17 0.04
C SER A 147 15.80 7.43 -1.42
N ALA A 148 14.80 6.69 -1.94
CA ALA A 148 14.26 6.92 -3.28
C ALA A 148 13.64 8.32 -3.43
N PHE A 149 12.87 8.77 -2.43
CA PHE A 149 12.31 10.13 -2.43
C PHE A 149 13.41 11.20 -2.47
N ARG A 150 14.43 11.08 -1.62
CA ARG A 150 15.59 11.99 -1.60
C ARG A 150 16.36 11.96 -2.93
N TYR A 151 16.53 10.80 -3.53
CA TYR A 151 17.20 10.64 -4.82
C TYR A 151 16.45 11.38 -5.94
N VAL A 152 15.13 11.27 -6.01
CA VAL A 152 14.32 11.99 -7.00
C VAL A 152 14.35 13.49 -6.77
N LEU A 153 14.30 13.96 -5.51
CA LEU A 153 14.52 15.36 -5.17
C LEU A 153 15.91 15.85 -5.62
N GLY A 154 16.95 15.04 -5.42
CA GLY A 154 18.32 15.33 -5.81
C GLY A 154 18.53 15.47 -7.33
N GLN A 155 17.61 14.95 -8.15
CA GLN A 155 17.58 15.16 -9.59
C GLN A 155 16.94 16.48 -10.01
N GLY A 156 16.54 17.32 -9.06
CA GLY A 156 15.91 18.62 -9.31
C GLY A 156 14.40 18.53 -9.58
N ILE A 157 13.78 17.37 -9.35
CA ILE A 157 12.33 17.20 -9.50
C ILE A 157 11.67 17.78 -8.24
N PRO A 158 10.75 18.77 -8.38
CA PRO A 158 10.12 19.39 -7.23
C PRO A 158 9.19 18.40 -6.53
N ALA A 159 9.14 18.46 -5.20
CA ALA A 159 8.30 17.57 -4.37
C ALA A 159 6.82 17.58 -4.78
N SER A 160 6.32 18.72 -5.27
CA SER A 160 4.96 18.90 -5.81
C SER A 160 4.65 18.10 -7.07
N ARG A 161 5.61 17.33 -7.60
CA ARG A 161 5.46 16.41 -8.73
C ARG A 161 5.86 14.97 -8.41
N ILE A 162 6.18 14.69 -7.14
CA ILE A 162 6.60 13.36 -6.70
C ILE A 162 5.47 12.72 -5.92
N PHE A 163 4.93 11.65 -6.47
CA PHE A 163 3.89 10.82 -5.87
C PHE A 163 4.53 9.55 -5.34
N LEU A 164 3.89 8.92 -4.35
CA LEU A 164 4.23 7.58 -3.90
C LEU A 164 2.99 6.71 -3.98
N GLY A 165 3.13 5.54 -4.57
CA GLY A 165 2.06 4.56 -4.66
C GLY A 165 2.61 3.16 -4.46
N GLY A 166 1.70 2.23 -4.20
CA GLY A 166 2.07 0.85 -3.98
C GLY A 166 0.89 0.01 -3.57
N ASN A 167 1.05 -1.31 -3.67
CA ASN A 167 -0.01 -2.27 -3.37
C ASN A 167 0.29 -3.11 -2.13
N SER A 168 -0.72 -3.45 -1.32
CA SER A 168 -0.56 -4.34 -0.16
C SER A 168 0.52 -3.80 0.81
N ALA A 169 1.57 -4.57 1.10
CA ALA A 169 2.76 -4.11 1.82
C ALA A 169 3.40 -2.83 1.23
N GLY A 170 3.42 -2.68 -0.09
CA GLY A 170 3.87 -1.43 -0.74
C GLY A 170 2.90 -0.27 -0.56
N GLY A 171 1.61 -0.56 -0.40
CA GLY A 171 0.58 0.41 -0.03
C GLY A 171 0.75 0.87 1.42
N ASN A 172 1.09 -0.04 2.34
CA ASN A 172 1.53 0.32 3.69
C ASN A 172 2.77 1.22 3.61
N LEU A 173 3.81 0.79 2.89
CA LEU A 173 5.07 1.53 2.72
C LEU A 173 4.83 2.96 2.20
N THR A 174 3.84 3.12 1.31
CA THR A 174 3.37 4.42 0.83
C THR A 174 2.90 5.32 1.96
N LEU A 175 2.00 4.79 2.82
CA LEU A 175 1.42 5.53 3.94
C LEU A 175 2.45 5.84 5.03
N VAL A 176 3.24 4.86 5.46
CA VAL A 176 4.23 5.06 6.54
C VAL A 176 5.37 5.98 6.11
N THR A 177 5.72 6.03 4.82
CA THR A 177 6.66 7.02 4.29
C THR A 177 6.10 8.43 4.40
N ALA A 178 4.83 8.63 4.06
CA ALA A 178 4.19 9.94 4.19
C ALA A 178 4.08 10.40 5.66
N ILE A 179 3.71 9.48 6.56
CA ILE A 179 3.68 9.72 8.01
C ILE A 179 5.07 10.14 8.51
N TYR A 180 6.11 9.37 8.15
CA TYR A 180 7.48 9.73 8.51
C TYR A 180 7.82 11.14 8.04
N LEU A 181 7.59 11.45 6.75
CA LEU A 181 7.89 12.76 6.16
C LEU A 181 7.11 13.90 6.84
N ARG A 182 5.87 13.66 7.28
CA ARG A 182 5.03 14.68 7.94
C ARG A 182 5.67 15.14 9.24
N ASP A 183 6.31 14.20 9.93
CA ASP A 183 6.92 14.42 11.23
C ASP A 183 8.37 14.92 11.13
N GLN A 184 8.91 15.02 9.91
CA GLN A 184 10.20 15.67 9.64
C GLN A 184 10.05 17.18 9.43
N THR A 185 11.06 17.94 9.84
CA THR A 185 11.14 19.39 9.60
C THR A 185 12.00 19.76 8.38
N THR A 186 12.76 18.80 7.84
CA THR A 186 13.82 19.05 6.85
C THR A 186 13.50 18.54 5.44
N LEU A 187 12.43 17.78 5.27
CA LEU A 187 12.00 17.22 3.99
C LEU A 187 10.60 17.72 3.63
N PRO A 188 10.34 18.03 2.36
CA PRO A 188 9.00 18.36 1.91
C PRO A 188 8.10 17.12 1.90
N GLN A 189 6.78 17.35 1.88
CA GLN A 189 5.79 16.31 1.63
C GLN A 189 5.80 15.86 0.15
N LEU A 190 5.29 14.65 -0.08
CA LEU A 190 4.94 14.15 -1.42
C LEU A 190 3.77 14.97 -1.99
N ALA A 191 3.64 15.00 -3.31
CA ALA A 191 2.52 15.63 -4.01
C ALA A 191 1.18 14.92 -3.73
N GLY A 192 1.21 13.59 -3.65
CA GLY A 192 0.04 12.77 -3.35
C GLY A 192 0.37 11.29 -3.21
N LEU A 193 -0.58 10.52 -2.68
CA LEU A 193 -0.43 9.10 -2.36
C LEU A 193 -1.44 8.24 -3.13
N LEU A 194 -1.01 7.05 -3.57
CA LEU A 194 -1.84 6.06 -4.25
C LEU A 194 -1.72 4.66 -3.60
N PRO A 195 -2.22 4.46 -2.37
CA PRO A 195 -2.25 3.14 -1.74
C PRO A 195 -3.33 2.23 -2.36
N ILE A 196 -2.93 1.05 -2.82
CA ILE A 196 -3.81 0.04 -3.43
C ILE A 196 -3.95 -1.15 -2.47
N GLY A 197 -5.14 -1.34 -1.88
CA GLY A 197 -5.39 -2.33 -0.82
C GLY A 197 -4.22 -2.42 0.18
N PRO A 198 -3.82 -1.30 0.82
CA PRO A 198 -2.65 -1.25 1.69
C PRO A 198 -2.79 -2.24 2.87
N TRP A 199 -1.70 -2.78 3.40
CA TRP A 199 -1.78 -3.58 4.63
C TRP A 199 -1.62 -2.68 5.85
N THR A 200 -2.70 -2.10 6.36
CA THR A 200 -2.66 -1.01 7.33
C THR A 200 -2.52 -1.45 8.79
N ASP A 201 -2.78 -2.73 9.10
CA ASP A 201 -2.67 -3.30 10.43
C ASP A 201 -1.94 -4.66 10.46
N LEU A 202 -0.68 -4.65 10.89
CA LEU A 202 0.14 -5.84 11.09
C LEU A 202 -0.10 -6.54 12.43
N THR A 203 -0.95 -5.99 13.31
CA THR A 203 -1.48 -6.72 14.46
C THR A 203 -2.56 -7.73 14.04
N CYS A 204 -3.10 -7.57 12.82
CA CYS A 204 -4.16 -8.40 12.25
C CYS A 204 -5.43 -8.38 13.11
N SER A 205 -5.80 -7.21 13.64
CA SER A 205 -6.95 -7.05 14.55
C SER A 205 -8.30 -6.91 13.82
N SER A 206 -8.28 -6.66 12.51
CA SER A 206 -9.49 -6.49 11.72
C SER A 206 -10.31 -7.79 11.64
N PRO A 207 -11.65 -7.75 11.86
CA PRO A 207 -12.52 -8.90 11.66
C PRO A 207 -12.42 -9.49 10.25
N THR A 208 -12.13 -8.66 9.24
CA THR A 208 -12.01 -9.11 7.85
C THR A 208 -10.78 -10.00 7.62
N MET A 209 -9.76 -9.92 8.48
CA MET A 209 -8.58 -10.81 8.45
C MET A 209 -8.91 -12.25 8.88
N HIS A 210 -10.01 -12.43 9.60
CA HIS A 210 -10.46 -13.71 10.16
C HIS A 210 -11.65 -14.32 9.43
N LEU A 211 -12.09 -13.72 8.32
CA LEU A 211 -13.08 -14.34 7.45
C LEU A 211 -12.53 -15.67 6.92
N GLY A 212 -13.42 -16.67 6.79
CA GLY A 212 -13.06 -17.97 6.21
C GLY A 212 -12.57 -17.83 4.77
N ASP A 213 -11.97 -18.88 4.22
CA ASP A 213 -11.54 -18.94 2.81
C ASP A 213 -12.73 -19.07 1.83
N GLU A 214 -13.90 -18.48 2.15
CA GLU A 214 -15.17 -18.66 1.42
C GLU A 214 -15.06 -18.34 -0.08
N PHE A 215 -14.09 -17.49 -0.45
CA PHE A 215 -13.81 -17.15 -1.84
C PHE A 215 -12.55 -17.81 -2.42
N GLU A 216 -11.68 -18.49 -1.66
CA GLU A 216 -10.36 -19.07 -2.04
C GLU A 216 -9.40 -18.17 -2.88
N ALA A 217 -9.83 -16.98 -3.27
CA ALA A 217 -9.17 -16.08 -4.19
C ALA A 217 -8.34 -15.03 -3.45
N ASP A 218 -8.67 -14.81 -2.19
CA ASP A 218 -8.02 -13.84 -1.34
C ASP A 218 -7.44 -14.49 -0.09
N THR A 219 -6.16 -14.78 -0.20
CA THR A 219 -5.36 -15.31 0.89
C THR A 219 -4.15 -14.40 1.05
N ILE A 220 -4.24 -13.43 1.95
CA ILE A 220 -3.03 -12.86 2.53
C ILE A 220 -2.29 -14.04 3.17
N ALA A 221 -1.11 -14.35 2.60
CA ALA A 221 -0.21 -15.39 3.06
C ALA A 221 -0.90 -16.72 3.46
N ARG A 222 -1.91 -17.20 2.70
CA ARG A 222 -2.59 -18.50 2.93
C ARG A 222 -3.14 -18.71 4.35
N GLY A 223 -3.74 -17.66 4.93
CA GLY A 223 -4.48 -17.75 6.19
C GLY A 223 -3.66 -17.37 7.43
N PRO A 224 -4.14 -17.70 8.64
CA PRO A 224 -3.55 -17.20 9.88
C PRO A 224 -2.09 -17.58 10.11
N GLU A 225 -1.69 -18.80 9.74
CA GLU A 225 -0.30 -19.28 9.95
C GLU A 225 0.70 -18.54 9.07
N GLY A 226 0.42 -18.39 7.77
CA GLY A 226 1.33 -17.65 6.90
C GLY A 226 1.29 -16.15 7.16
N THR A 227 0.14 -15.60 7.58
CA THR A 227 0.07 -14.20 8.06
C THR A 227 0.95 -14.01 9.31
N ALA A 228 0.93 -14.94 10.26
CA ALA A 228 1.83 -14.92 11.42
C ALA A 228 3.31 -15.03 11.00
N MET A 229 3.61 -15.83 9.97
CA MET A 229 4.96 -15.97 9.40
C MET A 229 5.47 -14.65 8.81
N VAL A 230 4.69 -14.01 7.92
CA VAL A 230 5.13 -12.78 7.25
C VAL A 230 5.17 -11.57 8.18
N THR A 231 4.22 -11.45 9.13
CA THR A 231 4.27 -10.38 10.15
C THR A 231 5.47 -10.54 11.07
N LYS A 232 5.85 -11.77 11.43
CA LYS A 232 7.07 -12.06 12.20
C LYS A 232 8.34 -11.78 11.41
N ALA A 233 8.37 -12.13 10.12
CA ALA A 233 9.51 -11.84 9.26
C ALA A 233 9.76 -10.33 9.16
N TYR A 234 8.71 -9.54 8.90
CA TYR A 234 8.85 -8.08 8.73
C TYR A 234 9.03 -7.33 10.05
N CYS A 235 8.26 -7.67 11.09
CA CYS A 235 8.34 -7.06 12.41
C CYS A 235 8.46 -8.14 13.50
N PRO A 236 9.69 -8.63 13.76
CA PRO A 236 9.94 -9.69 14.73
C PRO A 236 9.54 -9.31 16.16
N ASP A 237 9.73 -8.04 16.52
CA ASP A 237 9.30 -7.49 17.80
C ASP A 237 7.79 -7.19 17.75
N ILE A 238 7.01 -8.08 18.35
CA ILE A 238 5.55 -7.97 18.40
C ILE A 238 5.07 -6.65 19.01
N SER A 239 5.84 -6.06 19.95
CA SER A 239 5.46 -4.81 20.61
C SER A 239 5.51 -3.60 19.68
N LYS A 240 6.24 -3.69 18.57
CA LYS A 240 6.36 -2.65 17.54
C LYS A 240 5.30 -2.76 16.45
N ARG A 241 4.51 -3.84 16.41
CA ARG A 241 3.53 -4.04 15.31
C ARG A 241 2.42 -3.01 15.29
N SER A 242 2.05 -2.44 16.43
CA SER A 242 1.08 -1.34 16.52
C SER A 242 1.72 0.04 16.36
N HIS A 243 3.04 0.13 16.13
CA HIS A 243 3.70 1.41 15.92
C HIS A 243 3.20 2.06 14.61
N PRO A 244 2.90 3.37 14.57
CA PRO A 244 2.39 4.07 13.37
C PRO A 244 3.21 3.89 12.09
N LEU A 245 4.54 3.75 12.21
CA LEU A 245 5.44 3.48 11.07
C LEU A 245 5.51 2.00 10.63
N VAL A 246 4.80 1.12 11.33
CA VAL A 246 4.62 -0.30 10.96
C VAL A 246 3.18 -0.52 10.53
N SER A 247 2.22 -0.03 11.30
CA SER A 247 0.78 -0.14 11.06
C SER A 247 0.14 1.25 11.04
N PRO A 248 0.00 1.88 9.86
CA PRO A 248 -0.50 3.25 9.73
C PRO A 248 -1.95 3.42 10.20
N LEU A 249 -2.71 2.33 10.40
CA LEU A 249 -4.03 2.38 11.04
C LEU A 249 -3.99 3.03 12.43
N PHE A 250 -2.88 2.90 13.16
CA PHE A 250 -2.70 3.48 14.50
C PHE A 250 -2.08 4.88 14.49
N ASP A 251 -1.86 5.49 13.31
CA ASP A 251 -1.46 6.90 13.24
C ASP A 251 -2.71 7.79 13.32
N ASP A 252 -2.75 8.71 14.28
CA ASP A 252 -3.85 9.67 14.42
C ASP A 252 -3.69 10.85 13.44
N PRO A 253 -4.78 11.37 12.87
CA PRO A 253 -4.77 12.65 12.17
C PRO A 253 -4.28 13.79 13.08
N VAL A 254 -3.29 14.55 12.61
CA VAL A 254 -2.66 15.64 13.37
C VAL A 254 -3.16 16.99 12.84
N PRO A 255 -3.91 17.77 13.65
CA PRO A 255 -4.39 19.09 13.22
C PRO A 255 -3.25 19.99 12.72
N GLY A 256 -3.43 20.58 11.54
CA GLY A 256 -2.44 21.45 10.91
C GLY A 256 -1.26 20.73 10.24
N LYS A 257 -1.22 19.39 10.29
CA LYS A 257 -0.23 18.56 9.59
C LYS A 257 -0.93 17.42 8.82
N PRO A 258 -1.79 17.72 7.85
CA PRO A 258 -2.45 16.67 7.07
C PRO A 258 -1.42 15.87 6.27
N LEU A 259 -1.73 14.60 6.00
CA LEU A 259 -1.00 13.84 4.98
C LEU A 259 -1.30 14.41 3.57
N PRO A 260 -0.47 14.09 2.56
CA PRO A 260 -0.71 14.52 1.19
C PRO A 260 -2.08 14.04 0.66
N PRO A 261 -2.65 14.71 -0.36
CA PRO A 261 -3.82 14.21 -1.06
C PRO A 261 -3.67 12.72 -1.40
N THR A 262 -4.65 11.92 -1.03
CA THR A 262 -4.60 10.46 -1.16
C THR A 262 -5.74 9.95 -2.00
N LEU A 263 -5.45 9.11 -2.99
CA LEU A 263 -6.43 8.28 -3.68
C LEU A 263 -6.24 6.83 -3.24
N ALA A 264 -7.12 6.36 -2.37
CA ALA A 264 -7.10 5.01 -1.85
C ALA A 264 -8.00 4.08 -2.68
N LEU A 265 -7.46 2.92 -3.07
CA LEU A 265 -8.07 2.02 -4.06
C LEU A 265 -8.30 0.65 -3.43
N TYR A 266 -9.57 0.29 -3.19
CA TYR A 266 -9.93 -0.87 -2.38
C TYR A 266 -10.79 -1.87 -3.14
N SER A 267 -10.80 -3.11 -2.67
CA SER A 267 -11.51 -4.24 -3.26
C SER A 267 -12.49 -4.81 -2.25
N THR A 268 -13.72 -5.18 -2.65
CA THR A 268 -14.69 -5.73 -1.69
C THR A 268 -14.44 -7.21 -1.34
N LEU A 269 -13.67 -7.94 -2.15
CA LEU A 269 -13.24 -9.32 -1.87
C LEU A 269 -11.77 -9.33 -1.45
N ASP A 270 -11.46 -8.50 -0.46
CA ASP A 270 -10.15 -8.28 0.12
C ASP A 270 -10.23 -8.32 1.65
N ARG A 271 -9.41 -9.14 2.30
CA ARG A 271 -9.28 -9.25 3.76
C ARG A 271 -8.79 -7.96 4.39
N LEU A 272 -8.08 -7.12 3.65
CA LEU A 272 -7.65 -5.79 4.09
C LEU A 272 -8.77 -4.75 4.01
N PHE A 273 -9.88 -5.03 3.32
CA PHE A 273 -10.93 -4.06 3.08
C PHE A 273 -11.43 -3.36 4.36
N GLY A 274 -11.61 -4.14 5.44
CA GLY A 274 -12.10 -3.61 6.71
C GLY A 274 -11.14 -2.59 7.33
N GLU A 275 -9.84 -2.90 7.37
CA GLU A 275 -8.83 -2.00 7.94
C GLU A 275 -8.55 -0.79 7.06
N ASP A 276 -8.56 -1.00 5.75
CA ASP A 276 -8.31 0.04 4.76
C ASP A 276 -9.43 1.08 4.72
N ALA A 277 -10.68 0.61 4.69
CA ALA A 277 -11.83 1.50 4.76
C ALA A 277 -11.85 2.27 6.09
N ALA A 278 -11.39 1.67 7.19
CA ALA A 278 -11.22 2.36 8.47
C ALA A 278 -10.24 3.52 8.36
N TYR A 279 -9.04 3.23 7.88
CA TYR A 279 -7.95 4.20 7.78
C TYR A 279 -8.41 5.40 6.96
N ALA A 280 -8.98 5.15 5.77
CA ALA A 280 -9.44 6.22 4.92
C ALA A 280 -10.59 7.03 5.53
N LEU A 281 -11.58 6.38 6.15
CA LEU A 281 -12.69 7.07 6.79
C LEU A 281 -12.24 7.92 7.99
N LEU A 282 -11.33 7.41 8.83
CA LEU A 282 -10.78 8.15 9.97
C LEU A 282 -10.05 9.42 9.51
N ARG A 283 -9.29 9.34 8.42
CA ARG A 283 -8.57 10.48 7.82
C ARG A 283 -9.53 11.47 7.17
N ASN A 284 -10.49 10.97 6.40
CA ASN A 284 -11.51 11.78 5.73
C ASN A 284 -12.39 12.53 6.75
N ASP A 285 -12.88 11.85 7.79
CA ASP A 285 -13.68 12.45 8.87
C ASP A 285 -12.88 13.50 9.67
N ALA A 286 -11.54 13.40 9.69
CA ALA A 286 -10.64 14.39 10.29
C ALA A 286 -10.34 15.59 9.36
N GLY A 287 -10.92 15.62 8.14
CA GLY A 287 -10.77 16.70 7.18
C GLY A 287 -9.51 16.61 6.30
N GLU A 288 -8.80 15.47 6.32
CA GLU A 288 -7.72 15.23 5.36
C GLU A 288 -8.29 14.92 3.96
N ASN A 289 -7.51 15.24 2.92
CA ASN A 289 -7.94 15.01 1.54
C ASN A 289 -7.71 13.54 1.13
N VAL A 290 -8.68 12.70 1.47
CA VAL A 290 -8.67 11.26 1.12
C VAL A 290 -9.87 10.93 0.25
N SER A 291 -9.61 10.65 -1.01
CA SER A 291 -10.57 10.02 -1.93
C SER A 291 -10.46 8.50 -1.84
N VAL A 292 -11.59 7.80 -1.89
CA VAL A 292 -11.67 6.35 -1.81
C VAL A 292 -12.48 5.82 -2.98
N ASP A 293 -11.90 4.90 -3.72
CA ASP A 293 -12.56 4.20 -4.82
C ASP A 293 -12.63 2.70 -4.45
N VAL A 294 -13.84 2.21 -4.20
CA VAL A 294 -14.12 0.81 -3.81
C VAL A 294 -14.60 0.03 -5.02
N TYR A 295 -13.85 -0.98 -5.43
CA TYR A 295 -14.17 -1.84 -6.56
C TYR A 295 -14.92 -3.10 -6.11
N VAL A 296 -16.18 -3.19 -6.54
CA VAL A 296 -17.08 -4.28 -6.17
C VAL A 296 -16.67 -5.56 -6.88
N GLU A 297 -16.72 -6.66 -6.12
CA GLU A 297 -16.37 -8.02 -6.53
C GLU A 297 -14.92 -8.20 -7.00
N GLN A 298 -14.07 -7.19 -6.81
CA GLN A 298 -12.64 -7.29 -7.07
C GLN A 298 -11.91 -7.93 -5.90
N VAL A 299 -10.87 -8.71 -6.20
CA VAL A 299 -9.97 -9.35 -5.23
C VAL A 299 -8.81 -8.41 -4.87
N HIS A 300 -8.10 -8.73 -3.80
CA HIS A 300 -6.91 -8.01 -3.34
C HIS A 300 -5.93 -7.73 -4.50
N VAL A 301 -5.62 -6.49 -4.86
CA VAL A 301 -4.68 -6.17 -5.97
C VAL A 301 -5.06 -6.84 -7.31
N PHE A 302 -6.32 -6.69 -7.75
CA PHE A 302 -6.78 -7.17 -9.07
C PHE A 302 -6.02 -6.51 -10.24
N GLN A 303 -5.38 -5.36 -10.00
CA GLN A 303 -4.56 -4.60 -10.97
C GLN A 303 -3.38 -5.40 -11.53
N ASN A 304 -2.94 -6.47 -10.84
CA ASN A 304 -1.94 -7.41 -11.37
C ASN A 304 -2.44 -8.22 -12.58
N ALA A 305 -3.75 -8.21 -12.86
CA ALA A 305 -4.35 -8.68 -14.11
C ALA A 305 -4.74 -7.46 -14.96
N PRO A 306 -3.79 -6.90 -15.73
CA PRO A 306 -4.02 -5.66 -16.48
C PRO A 306 -5.01 -5.83 -17.63
N ASP A 307 -5.33 -7.06 -18.04
CA ASP A 307 -6.33 -7.38 -19.04
C ASP A 307 -7.78 -7.22 -18.56
N LEU A 308 -7.99 -7.07 -17.24
CA LEU A 308 -9.33 -6.82 -16.70
C LEU A 308 -9.80 -5.39 -17.01
N PRO A 309 -11.07 -5.20 -17.44
CA PRO A 309 -11.65 -3.87 -17.60
C PRO A 309 -11.55 -3.01 -16.33
N GLN A 310 -11.72 -3.63 -15.16
CA GLN A 310 -11.60 -2.91 -13.89
C GLN A 310 -10.19 -2.43 -13.60
N SER A 311 -9.17 -3.20 -13.98
CA SER A 311 -7.77 -2.76 -13.87
C SER A 311 -7.53 -1.52 -14.73
N GLN A 312 -8.09 -1.49 -15.95
CA GLN A 312 -7.96 -0.33 -16.83
C GLN A 312 -8.67 0.91 -16.25
N ILE A 313 -9.89 0.77 -15.73
CA ILE A 313 -10.61 1.84 -15.02
C ILE A 313 -9.78 2.37 -13.84
N CYS A 314 -9.17 1.46 -13.06
CA CYS A 314 -8.29 1.82 -11.95
C CYS A 314 -7.05 2.59 -12.40
N PHE A 315 -6.36 2.15 -13.45
CA PHE A 315 -5.17 2.85 -13.95
C PHE A 315 -5.50 4.23 -14.54
N ASP A 316 -6.63 4.37 -15.24
CA ASP A 316 -7.12 5.65 -15.75
C ASP A 316 -7.42 6.62 -14.60
N ARG A 317 -8.03 6.10 -13.54
CA ARG A 317 -8.33 6.87 -12.32
C ARG A 317 -7.05 7.35 -11.62
N MET A 318 -6.08 6.46 -11.45
CA MET A 318 -4.77 6.78 -10.86
C MET A 318 -4.04 7.86 -11.67
N SER A 319 -3.99 7.72 -12.99
CA SER A 319 -3.35 8.71 -13.87
C SER A 319 -4.06 10.06 -13.78
N SER A 320 -5.39 10.05 -13.83
CA SER A 320 -6.20 11.27 -13.72
C SER A 320 -5.99 12.00 -12.39
N PHE A 321 -5.84 11.27 -11.29
CA PHE A 321 -5.52 11.84 -9.98
C PHE A 321 -4.15 12.51 -9.98
N ILE A 322 -3.12 11.82 -10.49
CA ILE A 322 -1.76 12.36 -10.62
C ILE A 322 -1.76 13.65 -11.46
N THR A 323 -2.42 13.64 -12.61
CA THR A 323 -2.53 14.83 -13.48
C THR A 323 -3.23 15.98 -12.74
N SER A 324 -4.36 15.70 -12.09
CA SER A 324 -5.16 16.72 -11.39
C SER A 324 -4.35 17.41 -10.29
N VAL A 325 -3.67 16.62 -9.45
CA VAL A 325 -2.81 17.13 -8.36
C VAL A 325 -1.60 17.88 -8.92
N SER A 326 -1.06 17.46 -10.07
CA SER A 326 0.11 18.11 -10.70
C SER A 326 -0.23 19.43 -11.42
N SER A 327 -1.49 19.63 -11.84
CA SER A 327 -1.93 20.74 -12.71
C SER A 327 -2.45 22.00 -11.99
N GLY A 328 -2.62 21.99 -10.68
CA GLY A 328 -3.24 23.12 -9.95
C GLY A 328 -2.98 23.06 -8.44
N PRO A 329 -3.46 24.05 -7.65
CA PRO A 329 -3.31 23.99 -6.20
C PRO A 329 -4.03 22.74 -5.68
N ALA A 330 -3.42 22.08 -4.68
CA ALA A 330 -3.85 20.83 -4.06
C ALA A 330 -5.38 20.68 -4.09
N LEU A 331 -5.86 19.51 -4.54
CA LEU A 331 -7.28 19.17 -4.60
C LEU A 331 -8.00 19.77 -3.36
N PRO A 332 -9.06 20.58 -3.54
CA PRO A 332 -9.72 21.21 -2.40
C PRO A 332 -10.23 20.13 -1.43
N ALA A 333 -10.29 20.41 -0.12
CA ALA A 333 -10.79 19.46 0.88
C ALA A 333 -12.20 18.92 0.55
N ALA A 334 -12.99 19.65 -0.24
CA ALA A 334 -14.28 19.24 -0.77
C ALA A 334 -14.22 18.19 -1.92
N ALA A 335 -13.03 17.82 -2.40
CA ALA A 335 -12.81 16.82 -3.45
C ALA A 335 -12.47 15.43 -2.89
N ALA A 336 -12.53 15.25 -1.56
CA ALA A 336 -12.39 13.94 -0.92
C ALA A 336 -13.66 13.12 -1.19
N GLU A 337 -13.64 12.36 -2.29
CA GLU A 337 -14.79 11.61 -2.80
C GLU A 337 -14.74 10.16 -2.35
N LEU A 338 -15.88 9.60 -1.93
CA LEU A 338 -16.04 8.17 -1.70
C LEU A 338 -16.92 7.58 -2.79
N LYS A 339 -16.32 6.76 -3.65
CA LYS A 339 -16.93 6.15 -4.83
C LYS A 339 -16.95 4.63 -4.71
N VAL A 340 -17.99 4.05 -5.28
CA VAL A 340 -18.12 2.61 -5.48
C VAL A 340 -18.19 2.37 -6.99
N ILE A 341 -17.29 1.52 -7.47
CA ILE A 341 -17.18 1.11 -8.87
C ILE A 341 -17.79 -0.29 -8.97
N LEU A 342 -18.88 -0.40 -9.72
CA LEU A 342 -19.60 -1.65 -9.92
C LEU A 342 -18.91 -2.56 -10.95
N PRO A 343 -19.26 -3.86 -11.02
CA PRO A 343 -18.66 -4.80 -11.97
C PRO A 343 -18.84 -4.41 -13.45
N ASP A 344 -19.86 -3.61 -13.78
CA ASP A 344 -20.09 -3.07 -15.12
C ASP A 344 -19.30 -1.77 -15.40
N GLY A 345 -18.51 -1.29 -14.43
CA GLY A 345 -17.73 -0.06 -14.50
C GLY A 345 -18.52 1.21 -14.16
N SER A 346 -19.82 1.11 -13.86
CA SER A 346 -20.60 2.25 -13.40
C SER A 346 -20.16 2.71 -12.01
N VAL A 347 -20.27 4.02 -11.77
CA VAL A 347 -19.82 4.67 -10.54
C VAL A 347 -21.02 5.19 -9.76
N MET A 348 -21.04 4.94 -8.44
CA MET A 348 -22.01 5.53 -7.54
C MET A 348 -21.36 6.08 -6.27
N PRO A 349 -22.00 7.05 -5.58
CA PRO A 349 -21.56 7.50 -4.27
C PRO A 349 -21.54 6.34 -3.27
N ALA A 350 -20.53 6.26 -2.41
CA ALA A 350 -20.39 5.16 -1.45
C ALA A 350 -21.58 5.06 -0.47
N ASP A 351 -22.17 6.19 -0.07
CA ASP A 351 -23.36 6.21 0.80
C ASP A 351 -24.61 5.63 0.11
N ALA A 352 -24.64 5.48 -1.22
CA ALA A 352 -25.72 4.78 -1.91
C ALA A 352 -25.57 3.25 -1.81
N TYR A 353 -24.33 2.75 -1.65
CA TYR A 353 -24.04 1.32 -1.56
C TYR A 353 -24.38 0.76 -0.17
N GLY A 354 -25.30 -0.20 -0.11
CA GLY A 354 -25.81 -0.76 1.15
C GLY A 354 -24.73 -1.36 2.05
N GLY A 355 -23.75 -2.07 1.47
CA GLY A 355 -22.65 -2.68 2.22
C GLY A 355 -21.74 -1.65 2.89
N PHE A 356 -21.46 -0.53 2.20
CA PHE A 356 -20.60 0.53 2.74
C PHE A 356 -21.30 1.30 3.88
N ARG A 357 -22.61 1.57 3.74
CA ARG A 357 -23.41 2.15 4.84
C ARG A 357 -23.38 1.29 6.10
N LEU A 358 -23.56 -0.03 5.94
CA LEU A 358 -23.49 -0.97 7.05
C LEU A 358 -22.10 -0.95 7.70
N PHE A 359 -21.03 -1.04 6.89
CA PHE A 359 -19.66 -0.95 7.37
C PHE A 359 -19.42 0.35 8.17
N ARG A 360 -19.82 1.51 7.64
CA ARG A 360 -19.66 2.80 8.32
C ARG A 360 -20.39 2.85 9.66
N SER A 361 -21.57 2.23 9.77
CA SER A 361 -22.33 2.17 11.03
C SER A 361 -21.64 1.29 12.09
N GLU A 362 -20.93 0.24 11.67
CA GLU A 362 -20.23 -0.69 12.55
C GLU A 362 -18.79 -0.25 12.89
N LEU A 363 -18.22 0.66 12.09
CA LEU A 363 -16.84 1.14 12.22
C LEU A 363 -16.53 1.68 13.62
N ALA A 364 -17.45 2.43 14.23
CA ALA A 364 -17.28 2.97 15.58
C ALA A 364 -17.11 1.85 16.63
N GLY A 365 -17.89 0.77 16.49
CA GLY A 365 -17.80 -0.38 17.39
C GLY A 365 -16.48 -1.14 17.24
N TRP A 366 -16.02 -1.34 16.01
CA TRP A 366 -14.74 -2.00 15.78
C TRP A 366 -13.54 -1.13 16.17
N THR A 367 -13.53 0.17 15.83
CA THR A 367 -12.45 1.09 16.24
C THR A 367 -12.32 1.20 17.76
N ALA A 368 -13.43 1.17 18.51
CA ALA A 368 -13.37 1.08 19.97
C ALA A 368 -12.75 -0.24 20.46
N ARG A 369 -13.16 -1.39 19.88
CA ARG A 369 -12.59 -2.71 20.24
C ARG A 369 -11.11 -2.86 19.89
N ALA A 370 -10.68 -2.24 18.79
CA ALA A 370 -9.29 -2.24 18.34
C ALA A 370 -8.42 -1.21 19.08
N GLY A 371 -8.97 -0.46 20.04
CA GLY A 371 -8.24 0.57 20.78
C GLY A 371 -7.93 1.85 19.98
N LEU A 372 -8.50 2.00 18.78
CA LEU A 372 -8.25 3.12 17.86
C LEU A 372 -8.93 4.43 18.29
N ARG A 373 -9.78 4.42 19.33
CA ARG A 373 -10.59 5.56 19.77
C ARG A 373 -10.70 5.73 21.29
N GLU A 374 -9.74 5.28 22.11
CA GLU A 374 -9.71 5.68 23.52
C GLU A 374 -9.32 7.17 23.70
N LYS A 375 -10.13 8.08 23.15
CA LYS A 375 -10.19 9.47 23.59
C LYS A 375 -10.90 9.50 24.93
N GLY A 376 -10.12 9.47 26.00
CA GLY A 376 -10.60 9.84 27.33
C GLY A 376 -10.26 8.86 28.45
N LYS A 377 -8.97 8.55 28.64
CA LYS A 377 -8.26 8.54 29.93
C LYS A 377 -6.88 7.91 29.75
N GLY A 378 -5.91 8.77 29.47
CA GLY A 378 -4.52 8.58 29.85
C GLY A 378 -3.80 7.38 29.24
N ASP A 379 -3.22 7.58 28.06
CA ASP A 379 -1.96 6.92 27.72
C ASP A 379 -0.78 7.91 27.69
N GLU A 380 -0.78 8.84 28.65
CA GLU A 380 0.46 9.46 29.14
C GLU A 380 1.47 8.37 29.56
N LYS A 381 1.02 7.15 29.89
CA LYS A 381 1.88 6.02 30.26
C LYS A 381 2.60 5.33 29.10
N ALA A 382 2.07 5.28 27.89
CA ALA A 382 2.79 4.71 26.74
C ALA A 382 3.89 5.63 26.23
N LEU A 383 3.61 6.94 26.16
CA LEU A 383 4.63 7.96 25.86
C LEU A 383 5.67 8.06 26.98
N GLU A 384 5.27 8.03 28.26
CA GLU A 384 6.24 7.95 29.38
C GLU A 384 7.04 6.65 29.41
N ARG A 385 6.51 5.52 28.92
CA ARG A 385 7.27 4.25 28.80
C ARG A 385 8.28 4.32 27.66
N TYR A 386 7.94 5.02 26.57
CA TYR A 386 8.84 5.24 25.44
C TYR A 386 9.95 6.24 25.80
N ASP A 387 9.62 7.37 26.42
CA ASP A 387 10.60 8.37 26.86
C ASP A 387 11.54 7.83 27.95
N ARG A 388 11.02 7.02 28.89
CA ARG A 388 11.84 6.39 29.96
C ARG A 388 12.73 5.26 29.44
N ALA A 389 12.36 4.60 28.35
CA ALA A 389 13.20 3.62 27.66
C ALA A 389 14.31 4.28 26.81
N MET A 390 14.10 5.52 26.36
CA MET A 390 15.03 6.25 25.50
C MET A 390 15.96 7.23 26.24
N SER A 391 15.74 7.51 27.53
CA SER A 391 16.48 8.55 28.29
C SER A 391 17.21 8.08 29.56
N GLY A 392 17.29 6.77 29.83
CA GLY A 392 18.04 6.23 30.98
C GLY A 392 19.57 6.19 30.77
N PRO A 393 20.40 6.65 31.73
CA PRO A 393 21.86 6.56 31.60
C PRO A 393 22.35 5.11 31.63
N VAL A 394 23.31 4.82 30.77
CA VAL A 394 24.13 3.61 30.79
C VAL A 394 25.04 3.63 32.03
N GLY A 395 24.91 2.62 32.90
CA GLY A 395 25.80 2.34 34.04
C GLY A 395 25.01 2.02 35.32
N ALA A 396 25.28 0.96 36.08
CA ALA A 396 26.46 0.11 36.21
C ALA A 396 26.06 -1.38 36.41
#